data_AF-A0A6I3T727-F1
#
_entry.id   AF-A0A6I3T727-F1
#
_cell.length_a   1.000
_cell.length_b   1.000
_cell.length_c   1.000
_cell.angle_alpha   90.00
_cell.angle_beta   90.00
_cell.angle_gamma   90.00
#
_symmetry.space_group_name_H-M   'P 1'
#
loop_
_entity.id
_entity.type
_entity.pdbx_description
1 polymer ?
#
loop_
_entity_poly.entity_id
_entity_poly.type
_entity_poly.pdbx_seq_one_letter_code
_entity_poly.pdbx_strand_id
1 'polypeptide(L)'
;MMQLTEAEYRKRFDGYIITDCAVLKRGQYYFVSRNLAEAQRAGPTAEAMVTKRLSWYIPDKPEGSRILDMEFEGYQALDICANPSEGRILCISIDGSVTTTGGNGDDEDEDEIPKSITGPRRGTIERLRTIDDCVYAVGSSHTICLRKGPNRWESLCLNLPVPARADFDDVERSNNMAFQDIDGFSPDDLYVIAGAGRVWHFDGTKWSRIAFPSDMDVYSICCAGDGYVYIGAQSGSLFRGRGNEWTLLVREMLTLPFEDIVWHAGKVWLTSDYGLWNVIDGQLVEADLPSSDIKVCAGNLSVGDGVMLMAGTNGAAVHDGTAWQLIFHRMQFA
;
A
#
# COMPACT_ATOMS: atom_id res chain seq x y z
N MET A 1 -10.72 -24.22 9.87
CA MET A 1 -11.60 -23.38 9.02
C MET A 1 -10.95 -22.02 8.91
N MET A 2 -10.84 -21.39 7.73
CA MET A 2 -10.11 -20.12 7.56
C MET A 2 -10.80 -18.91 8.20
N GLN A 3 -12.10 -19.00 8.48
CA GLN A 3 -12.85 -17.89 9.05
C GLN A 3 -12.54 -17.69 10.54
N LEU A 4 -12.47 -16.42 10.95
CA LEU A 4 -12.39 -16.02 12.36
C LEU A 4 -13.69 -16.34 13.10
N THR A 5 -13.57 -16.65 14.39
CA THR A 5 -14.73 -16.67 15.28
C THR A 5 -15.09 -15.24 15.71
N GLU A 6 -16.31 -15.06 16.23
CA GLU A 6 -16.75 -13.77 16.78
C GLU A 6 -15.82 -13.29 17.90
N ALA A 7 -15.37 -14.21 18.76
CA ALA A 7 -14.45 -13.88 19.85
C ALA A 7 -13.09 -13.39 19.34
N GLU A 8 -12.54 -14.03 18.30
CA GLU A 8 -11.28 -13.58 17.68
C GLU A 8 -11.44 -12.22 16.99
N TYR A 9 -12.55 -12.01 16.28
CA TYR A 9 -12.86 -10.73 15.64
C TYR A 9 -13.02 -9.60 16.67
N ARG A 10 -13.90 -9.79 17.68
CA ARG A 10 -14.18 -8.77 18.70
C ARG A 10 -12.94 -8.36 19.48
N LYS A 11 -12.04 -9.31 19.73
CA LYS A 11 -10.81 -9.05 20.46
C LYS A 11 -9.86 -8.11 19.70
N ARG A 12 -9.85 -8.13 18.36
CA ARG A 12 -8.78 -7.52 17.55
C ARG A 12 -9.23 -6.45 16.57
N PHE A 13 -10.44 -6.55 16.01
CA PHE A 13 -10.94 -5.64 14.98
C PHE A 13 -12.12 -4.78 15.42
N ASP A 14 -12.87 -5.19 16.46
CA ASP A 14 -14.03 -4.40 16.90
C ASP A 14 -13.61 -3.05 17.50
N GLY A 15 -14.26 -1.98 17.05
CA GLY A 15 -13.88 -0.59 17.36
C GLY A 15 -12.72 -0.03 16.52
N TYR A 16 -12.19 -0.81 15.57
CA TYR A 16 -11.09 -0.40 14.69
C TYR A 16 -11.52 -0.38 13.22
N ILE A 17 -10.86 0.44 12.41
CA ILE A 17 -10.97 0.45 10.95
C ILE A 17 -9.63 0.08 10.33
N ILE A 18 -9.63 -0.88 9.40
CA ILE A 18 -8.44 -1.29 8.66
C ILE A 18 -8.03 -0.17 7.71
N THR A 19 -6.75 0.16 7.70
CA THR A 19 -6.17 1.18 6.81
C THR A 19 -5.13 0.62 5.87
N ASP A 20 -4.51 -0.54 6.17
CA ASP A 20 -3.56 -1.19 5.27
C ASP A 20 -3.44 -2.70 5.56
N CYS A 21 -2.88 -3.48 4.64
CA CYS A 21 -2.65 -4.91 4.81
C CYS A 21 -1.38 -5.41 4.10
N ALA A 22 -0.77 -6.47 4.63
CA ALA A 22 0.40 -7.09 4.02
C ALA A 22 0.36 -8.62 4.07
N VAL A 23 0.86 -9.26 3.01
CA VAL A 23 1.18 -10.69 2.98
C VAL A 23 2.67 -10.87 3.22
N LEU A 24 3.06 -11.42 4.38
CA LEU A 24 4.46 -11.81 4.59
C LEU A 24 4.79 -13.09 3.81
N LYS A 25 3.90 -14.07 3.92
CA LYS A 25 3.90 -15.32 3.16
C LYS A 25 2.54 -16.00 3.29
N ARG A 26 2.30 -17.08 2.54
CA ARG A 26 1.06 -17.84 2.61
C ARG A 26 0.82 -18.31 4.05
N GLY A 27 -0.35 -17.95 4.59
CA GLY A 27 -0.71 -18.24 5.98
C GLY A 27 -0.16 -17.24 7.00
N GLN A 28 0.38 -16.10 6.59
CA GLN A 28 0.75 -14.99 7.48
C GLN A 28 0.28 -13.66 6.91
N TYR A 29 -0.87 -13.19 7.41
CA TYR A 29 -1.59 -12.03 6.90
C TYR A 29 -1.63 -10.93 7.95
N TYR A 30 -1.25 -9.73 7.58
CA TYR A 30 -1.10 -8.59 8.49
C TYR A 30 -2.08 -7.48 8.11
N PHE A 31 -2.55 -6.76 9.13
CA PHE A 31 -3.54 -5.69 8.99
C PHE A 31 -3.13 -4.54 9.90
N VAL A 32 -2.99 -3.34 9.35
CA VAL A 32 -2.99 -2.12 10.14
C VAL A 32 -4.42 -1.64 10.30
N SER A 33 -4.75 -1.25 11.51
CA SER A 33 -6.03 -0.66 11.83
C SER A 33 -5.87 0.47 12.84
N ARG A 34 -6.85 1.38 12.89
CA ARG A 34 -6.84 2.53 13.79
C ARG A 34 -8.12 2.62 14.60
N ASN A 35 -8.02 3.11 15.83
CA ASN A 35 -9.14 3.21 16.75
C ASN A 35 -10.15 4.27 16.29
N LEU A 36 -11.40 3.85 16.05
CA LEU A 36 -12.44 4.71 15.48
C LEU A 36 -12.90 5.81 16.45
N ALA A 37 -13.08 5.47 17.73
CA ALA A 37 -13.56 6.41 18.75
C ALA A 37 -12.50 7.47 19.11
N GLU A 38 -11.22 7.10 19.06
CA GLU A 38 -10.11 8.05 19.21
C GLU A 38 -9.97 8.95 17.99
N ALA A 39 -10.06 8.40 16.78
CA ALA A 39 -10.03 9.18 15.54
C ALA A 39 -11.10 10.28 15.53
N GLN A 40 -12.33 9.94 15.93
CA GLN A 40 -13.43 10.89 16.04
C GLN A 40 -13.18 12.00 17.07
N ARG A 41 -12.49 11.70 18.17
CA ARG A 41 -12.16 12.68 19.23
C ARG A 41 -10.97 13.57 18.88
N ALA A 42 -9.93 12.99 18.27
CA ALA A 42 -8.69 13.68 17.94
C ALA A 42 -8.86 14.66 16.76
N GLY A 43 -9.73 14.32 15.81
CA GLY A 43 -9.87 15.07 14.55
C GLY A 43 -8.72 14.82 13.58
N PRO A 44 -8.80 15.37 12.36
CA PRO A 44 -7.93 14.98 11.24
C PRO A 44 -6.46 15.42 11.38
N THR A 45 -6.15 16.37 12.27
CA THR A 45 -4.79 16.93 12.42
C THR A 45 -4.02 16.35 13.61
N ALA A 46 -4.63 15.49 14.41
CA ALA A 46 -4.03 14.93 15.62
C ALA A 46 -3.91 13.40 15.51
N GLU A 47 -3.51 12.91 14.34
CA GLU A 47 -3.43 11.48 14.04
C GLU A 47 -2.54 10.74 15.05
N ALA A 48 -1.44 11.34 15.51
CA ALA A 48 -0.58 10.80 16.57
C ALA A 48 -1.29 10.46 17.91
N MET A 49 -2.47 11.04 18.18
CA MET A 49 -3.26 10.76 19.38
C MET A 49 -4.21 9.57 19.21
N VAL A 50 -4.25 8.96 18.02
CA VAL A 50 -5.08 7.81 17.69
C VAL A 50 -4.23 6.56 17.75
N THR A 51 -4.61 5.58 18.56
CA THR A 51 -3.92 4.30 18.65
C THR A 51 -4.08 3.54 17.33
N LYS A 52 -2.95 3.07 16.80
CA LYS A 52 -2.90 2.11 15.68
C LYS A 52 -2.65 0.73 16.26
N ARG A 53 -3.12 -0.27 15.53
CA ARG A 53 -2.92 -1.67 15.85
C ARG A 53 -2.49 -2.41 14.61
N LEU A 54 -1.37 -3.10 14.71
CA LEU A 54 -1.04 -4.16 13.78
C LEU A 54 -1.63 -5.45 14.32
N SER A 55 -2.47 -6.12 13.55
CA SER A 55 -2.97 -7.47 13.84
C SER A 55 -2.47 -8.43 12.78
N TRP A 56 -2.12 -9.67 13.16
CA TRP A 56 -1.75 -10.68 12.18
C TRP A 56 -2.40 -12.03 12.43
N TYR A 57 -2.87 -12.60 11.33
CA TYR A 57 -3.64 -13.83 11.26
C TYR A 57 -2.81 -14.98 10.69
N ILE A 58 -2.75 -16.06 11.46
CA ILE A 58 -2.07 -17.31 11.12
C ILE A 58 -3.11 -18.45 11.21
N PRO A 59 -3.74 -18.85 10.09
CA PRO A 59 -4.87 -19.77 10.08
C PRO A 59 -4.54 -21.16 10.63
N ASP A 60 -3.28 -21.57 10.56
CA ASP A 60 -2.83 -22.91 10.97
C ASP A 60 -2.64 -23.06 12.49
N LYS A 61 -2.72 -21.97 13.26
CA LYS A 61 -2.68 -22.05 14.72
C LYS A 61 -4.04 -22.55 15.27
N PRO A 62 -4.06 -23.10 16.50
CA PRO A 62 -5.31 -23.43 17.18
C PRO A 62 -6.22 -22.20 17.31
N GLU A 63 -7.53 -22.43 17.23
CA GLU A 63 -8.56 -21.39 17.45
C GLU A 63 -8.31 -20.64 18.76
N GLY A 64 -8.49 -19.32 18.75
CA GLY A 64 -8.18 -18.44 19.87
C GLY A 64 -6.71 -18.01 19.96
N SER A 65 -5.81 -18.67 19.22
CA SER A 65 -4.38 -18.30 19.10
C SER A 65 -3.98 -17.91 17.66
N ARG A 66 -4.94 -17.86 16.73
CA ARG A 66 -4.70 -17.55 15.31
C ARG A 66 -4.39 -16.09 15.05
N ILE A 67 -4.84 -15.20 15.94
CA ILE A 67 -4.67 -13.77 15.78
C ILE A 67 -3.91 -13.16 16.96
N LEU A 68 -2.85 -12.44 16.61
CA LEU A 68 -1.99 -11.69 17.51
C LEU A 68 -2.03 -10.23 17.09
N ASP A 69 -1.57 -9.35 17.98
CA ASP A 69 -1.53 -7.93 17.73
C ASP A 69 -0.45 -7.22 18.55
N MET A 70 -0.12 -6.02 18.11
CA MET A 70 0.65 -5.03 18.85
C MET A 70 0.07 -3.64 18.59
N GLU A 71 0.27 -2.71 19.53
CA GLU A 71 -0.26 -1.35 19.45
C GLU A 71 0.85 -0.32 19.25
N PHE A 72 0.51 0.76 18.54
CA PHE A 72 1.38 1.87 18.23
C PHE A 72 0.72 3.16 18.75
N GLU A 73 1.38 3.80 19.71
CA GLU A 73 1.01 5.10 20.26
C GLU A 73 1.98 6.17 19.78
N GLY A 74 1.51 7.40 19.54
CA GLY A 74 2.35 8.51 19.07
C GLY A 74 2.72 8.46 17.58
N TYR A 75 2.60 7.29 16.94
CA TYR A 75 2.72 7.13 15.49
C TYR A 75 1.67 7.95 14.76
N GLN A 76 2.04 8.62 13.67
CA GLN A 76 1.10 9.27 12.76
C GLN A 76 0.43 8.20 11.88
N ALA A 77 -0.03 8.53 10.66
CA ALA A 77 -0.51 7.50 9.73
C ALA A 77 0.55 6.40 9.54
N LEU A 78 0.14 5.15 9.61
CA LEU A 78 1.01 3.97 9.62
C LEU A 78 0.75 3.11 8.38
N ASP A 79 1.80 2.81 7.65
CA ASP A 79 1.80 1.95 6.46
C ASP A 79 2.63 0.69 6.72
N ILE A 80 2.30 -0.44 6.08
CA ILE A 80 3.05 -1.69 6.24
C ILE A 80 3.50 -2.31 4.93
N CYS A 81 4.65 -2.97 4.98
CA CYS A 81 5.10 -3.79 3.86
C CYS A 81 5.88 -5.01 4.34
N ALA A 82 5.79 -6.11 3.61
CA ALA A 82 6.56 -7.32 3.90
C ALA A 82 7.98 -7.21 3.37
N ASN A 83 8.97 -7.62 4.13
CA ASN A 83 10.30 -7.98 3.64
C ASN A 83 10.45 -9.51 3.73
N PRO A 84 10.12 -10.26 2.66
CA PRO A 84 10.10 -11.72 2.69
C PRO A 84 11.47 -12.34 2.99
N SER A 85 12.54 -11.73 2.46
CA SER A 85 13.92 -12.21 2.68
C SER A 85 14.34 -12.17 4.15
N GLU A 86 13.90 -11.16 4.90
CA GLU A 86 14.10 -11.05 6.34
C GLU A 86 13.04 -11.83 7.14
N GLY A 87 11.94 -12.23 6.51
CA GLY A 87 10.79 -12.83 7.17
C GLY A 87 10.12 -11.85 8.14
N ARG A 88 10.16 -10.55 7.83
CA ARG A 88 9.67 -9.46 8.68
C ARG A 88 8.63 -8.60 7.96
N ILE A 89 7.78 -7.94 8.73
CA ILE A 89 6.95 -6.81 8.32
C ILE A 89 7.63 -5.53 8.80
N LEU A 90 7.65 -4.53 7.94
CA LEU A 90 7.99 -3.16 8.29
C LEU A 90 6.72 -2.37 8.55
N CYS A 91 6.70 -1.66 9.66
CA CYS A 91 5.67 -0.70 10.05
C CYS A 91 6.32 0.69 10.05
N ILE A 92 5.89 1.57 9.13
CA ILE A 92 6.50 2.90 8.99
C ILE A 92 5.43 3.99 9.15
N SER A 93 5.70 4.91 10.07
CA SER A 93 4.92 6.13 10.25
C SER A 93 5.23 7.13 9.13
N ILE A 94 4.26 7.95 8.73
CA ILE A 94 4.43 9.05 7.75
C ILE A 94 5.56 10.02 8.13
N ASP A 95 5.91 10.13 9.41
CA ASP A 95 7.03 10.95 9.89
C ASP A 95 8.39 10.22 9.92
N GLY A 96 8.45 8.95 9.51
CA GLY A 96 9.67 8.18 9.34
C GLY A 96 10.05 7.27 10.52
N SER A 97 9.24 7.18 11.58
CA SER A 97 9.45 6.17 12.63
C SER A 97 9.26 4.75 12.07
N VAL A 98 10.12 3.81 12.47
CA VAL A 98 10.18 2.46 11.92
C VAL A 98 10.17 1.43 13.04
N THR A 99 9.26 0.46 12.94
CA THR A 99 9.28 -0.76 13.73
C THR A 99 9.28 -1.97 12.80
N THR A 100 10.07 -2.99 13.12
CA THR A 100 10.04 -4.28 12.44
C THR A 100 9.47 -5.35 13.34
N THR A 101 8.64 -6.21 12.78
CA THR A 101 7.93 -7.28 13.51
C THR A 101 7.67 -8.47 12.59
N GLY A 102 7.03 -9.51 13.10
CA GLY A 102 6.68 -10.71 12.33
C GLY A 102 7.84 -11.70 12.21
N GLY A 103 7.52 -12.88 11.67
CA GLY A 103 8.40 -14.03 11.69
C GLY A 103 8.50 -14.69 13.07
N ASN A 104 9.66 -15.28 13.38
CA ASN A 104 9.98 -15.91 14.67
C ASN A 104 10.88 -15.03 15.57
N GLY A 105 11.18 -13.79 15.16
CA GLY A 105 12.03 -12.89 15.93
C GLY A 105 11.22 -11.92 16.78
N ASP A 106 11.91 -11.25 17.70
CA ASP A 106 11.31 -10.20 18.53
C ASP A 106 10.97 -8.95 17.69
N ASP A 107 10.09 -8.12 18.24
CA ASP A 107 9.77 -6.81 17.67
C ASP A 107 10.91 -5.83 17.96
N GLU A 108 11.36 -5.10 16.94
CA GLU A 108 12.54 -4.24 17.01
C GLU A 108 12.21 -2.86 16.42
N ASP A 109 12.32 -1.82 17.26
CA ASP A 109 12.33 -0.44 16.79
C ASP A 109 13.67 -0.15 16.09
N GLU A 110 13.59 0.36 14.87
CA GLU A 110 14.74 0.86 14.12
C GLU A 110 14.89 2.37 14.33
N ASP A 111 16.08 2.88 14.01
CA ASP A 111 16.32 4.31 13.90
C ASP A 111 15.35 4.93 12.88
N GLU A 112 14.85 6.12 13.20
CA GLU A 112 14.03 6.92 12.29
C GLU A 112 14.75 7.11 10.95
N ILE A 113 14.01 7.00 9.83
CA ILE A 113 14.59 7.21 8.50
C ILE A 113 15.22 8.62 8.43
N PRO A 114 16.54 8.74 8.17
CA PRO A 114 17.25 10.02 8.26
C PRO A 114 16.63 11.11 7.37
N LYS A 115 16.15 12.18 8.02
CA LYS A 115 15.54 13.32 7.33
C LYS A 115 16.59 14.34 6.88
N SER A 116 16.73 14.51 5.58
CA SER A 116 17.57 15.56 5.00
C SER A 116 17.17 15.82 3.55
N ILE A 117 17.37 17.06 3.08
CA ILE A 117 17.14 17.43 1.68
C ILE A 117 18.04 16.64 0.71
N THR A 118 19.19 16.17 1.18
CA THR A 118 20.11 15.28 0.45
C THR A 118 20.05 13.82 0.93
N GLY A 119 19.18 13.53 1.90
CA GLY A 119 19.06 12.21 2.53
C GLY A 119 18.03 11.31 1.86
N PRO A 120 17.81 10.11 2.42
CA PRO A 120 16.78 9.21 1.94
C PRO A 120 15.39 9.84 2.05
N ARG A 121 15.10 10.47 3.18
CA ARG A 121 13.81 11.09 3.46
C ARG A 121 13.88 12.61 3.36
N ARG A 122 13.30 13.17 2.30
CA ARG A 122 13.20 14.63 2.10
C ARG A 122 11.96 15.23 2.79
N GLY A 123 10.91 14.44 2.90
CA GLY A 123 9.60 14.83 3.42
C GLY A 123 8.92 13.72 4.23
N THR A 124 7.61 13.67 4.14
CA THR A 124 6.74 12.61 4.67
C THR A 124 6.81 11.36 3.80
N ILE A 125 6.48 10.21 4.39
CA ILE A 125 6.31 8.92 3.71
C ILE A 125 4.83 8.72 3.41
N GLU A 126 4.48 8.49 2.16
CA GLU A 126 3.10 8.28 1.70
C GLU A 126 2.82 6.82 1.34
N ARG A 127 3.83 6.05 0.91
CA ARG A 127 3.64 4.65 0.50
C ARG A 127 4.89 3.79 0.67
N LEU A 128 4.68 2.53 1.05
CA LEU A 128 5.67 1.45 1.10
C LEU A 128 5.44 0.37 0.05
N ARG A 129 6.51 -0.13 -0.55
CA ARG A 129 6.47 -1.28 -1.48
C ARG A 129 7.70 -2.14 -1.37
N THR A 130 7.52 -3.43 -1.62
CA THR A 130 8.62 -4.39 -1.76
C THR A 130 8.79 -4.78 -3.20
N ILE A 131 9.97 -4.47 -3.74
CA ILE A 131 10.34 -4.71 -5.12
C ILE A 131 11.67 -5.48 -5.09
N ASP A 132 11.66 -6.73 -5.57
CA ASP A 132 12.82 -7.63 -5.57
C ASP A 132 13.53 -7.72 -4.20
N ASP A 133 12.77 -8.10 -3.17
CA ASP A 133 13.19 -8.22 -1.76
C ASP A 133 13.71 -6.93 -1.08
N CYS A 134 13.67 -5.80 -1.79
CA CYS A 134 14.04 -4.50 -1.24
C CYS A 134 12.78 -3.70 -0.87
N VAL A 135 12.79 -3.06 0.30
CA VAL A 135 11.71 -2.17 0.73
C VAL A 135 12.01 -0.74 0.29
N TYR A 136 11.03 -0.14 -0.38
CA TYR A 136 11.03 1.23 -0.83
C TYR A 136 9.97 2.01 -0.05
N ALA A 137 10.31 3.25 0.32
CA ALA A 137 9.37 4.20 0.88
C ALA A 137 9.40 5.47 0.05
N VAL A 138 8.24 5.92 -0.44
CA VAL A 138 8.12 7.14 -1.23
C VAL A 138 7.22 8.16 -0.55
N GLY A 139 7.35 9.43 -0.89
CA GLY A 139 6.42 10.43 -0.42
C GLY A 139 6.75 11.87 -0.82
N SER A 140 6.40 12.83 0.04
CA SER A 140 6.53 14.25 -0.28
C SER A 140 7.96 14.70 -0.51
N SER A 141 8.13 15.84 -1.21
CA SER A 141 9.44 16.42 -1.52
C SER A 141 10.33 15.51 -2.38
N HIS A 142 9.73 14.70 -3.25
CA HIS A 142 10.37 13.64 -4.03
C HIS A 142 11.16 12.66 -3.19
N THR A 143 10.62 12.26 -2.04
CA THR A 143 11.24 11.26 -1.16
C THR A 143 11.23 9.90 -1.84
N ILE A 144 12.39 9.25 -1.93
CA ILE A 144 12.54 7.84 -2.29
C ILE A 144 13.65 7.25 -1.41
N CYS A 145 13.23 6.46 -0.42
CA CYS A 145 14.10 5.73 0.49
C CYS A 145 14.20 4.28 0.02
N LEU A 146 15.41 3.72 0.01
CA LEU A 146 15.67 2.29 -0.20
C LEU A 146 16.24 1.70 1.09
N ARG A 147 15.60 0.68 1.66
CA ARG A 147 16.16 -0.06 2.80
C ARG A 147 17.06 -1.20 2.30
N LYS A 148 18.33 -1.18 2.69
CA LYS A 148 19.33 -2.24 2.40
C LYS A 148 19.53 -3.23 3.56
N GLY A 149 18.74 -3.09 4.62
CA GLY A 149 18.74 -3.91 5.83
C GLY A 149 18.39 -3.06 7.05
N PRO A 150 18.39 -3.66 8.26
CA PRO A 150 18.07 -2.95 9.50
C PRO A 150 18.94 -1.70 9.69
N ASN A 151 18.31 -0.57 10.00
CA ASN A 151 18.94 0.75 10.20
C ASN A 151 19.73 1.27 9.00
N ARG A 152 19.54 0.71 7.79
CA ARG A 152 20.31 1.06 6.59
C ARG A 152 19.41 1.57 5.47
N TRP A 153 19.20 2.88 5.48
CA TRP A 153 18.41 3.60 4.48
C TRP A 153 19.30 4.40 3.53
N GLU A 154 19.12 4.19 2.23
CA GLU A 154 19.82 4.89 1.16
C GLU A 154 18.85 5.79 0.38
N SER A 155 19.37 6.92 -0.12
CA SER A 155 18.60 7.82 -0.96
C SER A 155 18.62 7.36 -2.40
N LEU A 156 17.45 7.17 -2.99
CA LEU A 156 17.28 7.04 -4.44
C LEU A 156 16.79 8.34 -5.07
N CYS A 157 16.94 9.47 -4.38
CA CYS A 157 16.46 10.74 -4.89
C CYS A 157 17.42 11.42 -5.91
N LEU A 158 18.36 10.65 -6.49
CA LEU A 158 19.40 11.16 -7.38
C LEU A 158 18.78 11.82 -8.62
N ASN A 159 19.26 13.03 -8.95
CA ASN A 159 18.79 13.83 -10.08
C ASN A 159 17.30 14.23 -10.05
N LEU A 160 16.60 13.95 -8.95
CA LEU A 160 15.25 14.46 -8.74
C LEU A 160 15.30 15.93 -8.33
N PRO A 161 14.40 16.77 -8.85
CA PRO A 161 14.31 18.17 -8.45
C PRO A 161 14.26 18.30 -6.93
N VAL A 162 15.09 19.20 -6.40
CA VAL A 162 15.08 19.55 -4.98
C VAL A 162 14.02 20.63 -4.78
N PRO A 163 13.04 20.42 -3.87
CA PRO A 163 12.03 21.42 -3.56
C PRO A 163 12.62 22.78 -3.17
N ALA A 164 12.13 23.85 -3.79
CA ALA A 164 12.39 25.21 -3.38
C ALA A 164 11.30 25.69 -2.40
N ARG A 165 11.57 26.80 -1.69
CA ARG A 165 10.60 27.36 -0.74
C ARG A 165 9.22 27.62 -1.38
N ALA A 166 9.22 28.14 -2.62
CA ALA A 166 8.01 28.46 -3.37
C ALA A 166 7.15 27.25 -3.70
N ASP A 167 7.70 26.02 -3.65
CA ASP A 167 6.91 24.81 -3.90
C ASP A 167 6.06 24.42 -2.68
N PHE A 168 6.47 24.83 -1.47
CA PHE A 168 5.69 24.59 -0.24
C PHE A 168 4.60 25.62 -0.02
N ASP A 169 4.73 26.80 -0.63
CA ASP A 169 3.75 27.88 -0.52
C ASP A 169 2.60 27.74 -1.56
N ASP A 170 2.66 26.72 -2.44
CA ASP A 170 1.69 26.43 -3.49
C ASP A 170 1.26 24.96 -3.45
N VAL A 171 -0.04 24.71 -3.27
CA VAL A 171 -0.60 23.36 -3.09
C VAL A 171 -0.38 22.49 -4.32
N GLU A 172 -0.53 23.03 -5.53
CA GLU A 172 -0.38 22.27 -6.76
C GLU A 172 1.09 21.87 -6.98
N ARG A 173 2.02 22.79 -6.70
CA ARG A 173 3.47 22.49 -6.75
C ARG A 173 3.87 21.47 -5.71
N SER A 174 3.34 21.57 -4.50
CA SER A 174 3.58 20.58 -3.45
C SER A 174 3.08 19.19 -3.87
N ASN A 175 1.85 19.09 -4.40
CA ASN A 175 1.28 17.84 -4.88
C ASN A 175 2.07 17.23 -6.05
N ASN A 176 2.56 18.07 -6.95
CA ASN A 176 3.42 17.68 -8.07
C ASN A 176 4.76 17.04 -7.63
N MET A 177 5.13 17.19 -6.37
CA MET A 177 6.34 16.60 -5.77
C MET A 177 6.05 15.57 -4.68
N ALA A 178 4.79 15.24 -4.46
CA ALA A 178 4.37 14.18 -3.55
C ALA A 178 4.14 12.91 -4.33
N PHE A 179 5.09 11.99 -4.22
CA PHE A 179 4.89 10.67 -4.80
C PHE A 179 3.74 9.96 -4.10
N GLN A 180 2.84 9.40 -4.90
CA GLN A 180 1.65 8.70 -4.43
C GLN A 180 1.92 7.20 -4.28
N ASP A 181 2.73 6.63 -5.18
CA ASP A 181 3.05 5.21 -5.20
C ASP A 181 4.32 4.94 -6.04
N ILE A 182 4.90 3.76 -5.88
CA ILE A 182 6.07 3.24 -6.58
C ILE A 182 5.82 1.79 -6.98
N ASP A 183 6.33 1.34 -8.13
CA ASP A 183 6.45 -0.09 -8.38
C ASP A 183 7.60 -0.34 -9.36
N GLY A 184 7.97 -1.60 -9.58
CA GLY A 184 9.06 -1.91 -10.51
C GLY A 184 9.09 -3.35 -10.96
N PHE A 185 9.76 -3.56 -12.10
CA PHE A 185 10.08 -4.90 -12.58
C PHE A 185 11.33 -5.46 -11.91
N SER A 186 12.21 -4.58 -11.43
CA SER A 186 13.46 -4.89 -10.73
C SER A 186 14.00 -3.60 -10.05
N PRO A 187 15.04 -3.68 -9.21
CA PRO A 187 15.66 -2.50 -8.61
C PRO A 187 16.21 -1.49 -9.63
N ASP A 188 16.46 -1.93 -10.88
CA ASP A 188 16.97 -1.11 -11.98
C ASP A 188 15.89 -0.71 -13.00
N ASP A 189 14.62 -1.02 -12.73
CA ASP A 189 13.49 -0.68 -13.59
C ASP A 189 12.27 -0.35 -12.72
N LEU A 190 12.25 0.89 -12.22
CA LEU A 190 11.26 1.39 -11.26
C LEU A 190 10.44 2.53 -11.87
N TYR A 191 9.19 2.65 -11.46
CA TYR A 191 8.31 3.75 -11.81
C TYR A 191 7.74 4.39 -10.55
N VAL A 192 7.68 5.72 -10.53
CA VAL A 192 7.03 6.49 -9.47
C VAL A 192 6.07 7.49 -10.08
N ILE A 193 4.97 7.74 -9.36
CA ILE A 193 3.90 8.63 -9.80
C ILE A 193 3.68 9.76 -8.79
N ALA A 194 3.36 10.95 -9.28
CA ALA A 194 3.01 12.13 -8.47
C ALA A 194 1.86 12.90 -9.14
N GLY A 195 1.32 13.91 -8.44
CA GLY A 195 0.18 14.70 -8.91
C GLY A 195 0.31 15.26 -10.33
N ALA A 196 -0.84 15.59 -10.93
CA ALA A 196 -0.98 16.06 -12.31
C ALA A 196 -0.29 15.16 -13.37
N GLY A 197 -0.53 13.84 -13.29
CA GLY A 197 -0.07 12.86 -14.29
C GLY A 197 1.45 12.74 -14.41
N ARG A 198 2.21 13.04 -13.35
CA ARG A 198 3.68 12.97 -13.38
C ARG A 198 4.13 11.54 -13.18
N VAL A 199 4.84 11.01 -14.18
CA VAL A 199 5.42 9.66 -14.12
C VAL A 199 6.91 9.74 -14.36
N TRP A 200 7.70 9.16 -13.45
CA TRP A 200 9.16 9.04 -13.60
C TRP A 200 9.56 7.58 -13.69
N HIS A 201 10.60 7.33 -14.48
CA HIS A 201 11.19 6.00 -14.69
C HIS A 201 12.65 6.02 -14.24
N PHE A 202 13.04 5.03 -13.45
CA PHE A 202 14.43 4.74 -13.07
C PHE A 202 14.98 3.63 -13.94
N ASP A 203 16.11 3.89 -14.59
CA ASP A 203 16.77 2.95 -15.50
C ASP A 203 17.96 2.20 -14.86
N GLY A 204 18.02 2.15 -13.52
CA GLY A 204 19.15 1.64 -12.75
C GLY A 204 20.24 2.68 -12.49
N THR A 205 20.23 3.80 -13.21
CA THR A 205 21.25 4.84 -13.08
C THR A 205 20.69 6.21 -12.74
N LYS A 206 19.52 6.56 -13.30
CA LYS A 206 18.89 7.87 -13.11
C LYS A 206 17.39 7.78 -13.24
N TRP A 207 16.72 8.73 -12.61
CA TRP A 207 15.33 9.02 -12.85
C TRP A 207 15.17 9.95 -14.05
N SER A 208 14.20 9.66 -14.90
CA SER A 208 13.78 10.52 -16.00
C SER A 208 12.27 10.69 -15.99
N ARG A 209 11.78 11.91 -16.17
CA ARG A 209 10.35 12.13 -16.40
C ARG A 209 9.98 11.64 -17.79
N ILE A 210 8.99 10.75 -17.86
CA ILE A 210 8.50 10.18 -19.12
C ILE A 210 7.21 10.87 -19.56
N ALA A 211 6.91 10.77 -20.85
CA ALA A 211 5.69 11.35 -21.40
C ALA A 211 4.48 10.52 -20.96
N PHE A 212 3.49 11.19 -20.37
CA PHE A 212 2.21 10.60 -19.98
C PHE A 212 1.08 11.39 -20.67
N PRO A 213 0.06 10.73 -21.26
CA PRO A 213 -0.90 11.37 -22.16
C PRO A 213 -2.04 12.11 -21.44
N SER A 214 -1.90 12.37 -20.14
CA SER A 214 -2.91 12.97 -19.29
C SER A 214 -2.26 13.82 -18.20
N ASP A 215 -3.00 14.80 -17.69
CA ASP A 215 -2.68 15.60 -16.51
C ASP A 215 -3.59 15.27 -15.32
N MET A 216 -4.40 14.20 -15.43
CA MET A 216 -5.20 13.69 -14.31
C MET A 216 -4.29 13.34 -13.12
N ASP A 217 -4.81 13.57 -11.91
CA ASP A 217 -4.18 13.04 -10.72
C ASP A 217 -4.13 11.50 -10.79
N VAL A 218 -3.00 10.96 -10.36
CA VAL A 218 -2.65 9.53 -10.38
C VAL A 218 -2.41 9.07 -8.96
N TYR A 219 -2.85 7.86 -8.61
CA TYR A 219 -2.99 7.43 -7.22
C TYR A 219 -2.33 6.09 -6.91
N SER A 220 -2.25 5.20 -7.89
CA SER A 220 -1.75 3.84 -7.71
C SER A 220 -1.07 3.33 -8.98
N ILE A 221 -0.04 2.50 -8.82
CA ILE A 221 0.76 1.96 -9.94
C ILE A 221 1.03 0.46 -9.75
N CYS A 222 1.10 -0.28 -10.86
CA CYS A 222 1.53 -1.67 -10.88
C CYS A 222 2.40 -1.97 -12.11
N CYS A 223 3.60 -2.50 -11.89
CA CYS A 223 4.45 -3.13 -12.90
C CYS A 223 4.08 -4.61 -13.02
N ALA A 224 3.19 -4.92 -13.96
CA ALA A 224 2.54 -6.21 -14.07
C ALA A 224 3.41 -7.27 -14.76
N GLY A 225 3.18 -8.55 -14.42
CA GLY A 225 3.91 -9.67 -15.02
C GLY A 225 3.67 -9.89 -16.52
N ASP A 226 2.74 -9.16 -17.15
CA ASP A 226 2.57 -9.10 -18.61
C ASP A 226 3.58 -8.14 -19.30
N GLY A 227 4.42 -7.46 -18.52
CA GLY A 227 5.43 -6.53 -18.99
C GLY A 227 4.94 -5.08 -19.14
N TYR A 228 3.68 -4.78 -18.80
CA TYR A 228 3.15 -3.42 -18.83
C TYR A 228 3.10 -2.79 -17.44
N VAL A 229 3.10 -1.46 -17.43
CA VAL A 229 2.83 -0.63 -16.26
C VAL A 229 1.38 -0.15 -16.34
N TYR A 230 0.66 -0.30 -15.24
CA TYR A 230 -0.71 0.14 -15.07
C TYR A 230 -0.75 1.30 -14.08
N ILE A 231 -1.42 2.40 -14.43
CA ILE A 231 -1.54 3.58 -13.55
C ILE A 231 -3.02 3.93 -13.38
N GLY A 232 -3.47 3.90 -12.13
CA GLY A 232 -4.79 4.34 -11.70
C GLY A 232 -4.82 5.85 -11.55
N ALA A 233 -5.82 6.48 -12.15
CA ALA A 233 -5.99 7.92 -12.18
C ALA A 233 -7.39 8.35 -11.75
N GLN A 234 -7.58 9.66 -11.66
CA GLN A 234 -8.83 10.29 -11.31
C GLN A 234 -10.02 9.70 -12.09
N SER A 235 -11.16 9.62 -11.42
CA SER A 235 -12.42 9.09 -11.95
C SER A 235 -12.41 7.60 -12.31
N GLY A 236 -11.51 6.81 -11.71
CA GLY A 236 -11.37 5.39 -12.03
C GLY A 236 -10.81 5.14 -13.42
N SER A 237 -10.04 6.09 -13.96
CA SER A 237 -9.34 5.91 -15.23
C SER A 237 -8.14 4.98 -15.02
N LEU A 238 -7.87 4.12 -15.99
CA LEU A 238 -6.73 3.21 -15.96
C LEU A 238 -5.90 3.38 -17.22
N PHE A 239 -4.63 3.72 -17.06
CA PHE A 239 -3.66 3.79 -18.14
C PHE A 239 -2.81 2.52 -18.17
N ARG A 240 -2.43 2.07 -19.36
CA ARG A 240 -1.48 0.97 -19.57
C ARG A 240 -0.39 1.43 -20.51
N GLY A 241 0.87 1.15 -20.18
CA GLY A 241 2.00 1.54 -21.01
C GLY A 241 3.34 1.02 -20.51
N ARG A 242 4.41 1.47 -21.15
CA ARG A 242 5.80 1.30 -20.69
C ARG A 242 6.70 2.33 -21.37
N GLY A 243 7.68 2.87 -20.63
CA GLY A 243 8.56 3.90 -21.17
C GLY A 243 7.75 5.11 -21.69
N ASN A 244 7.81 5.37 -23.00
CA ASN A 244 7.13 6.51 -23.62
C ASN A 244 5.84 6.15 -24.37
N GLU A 245 5.35 4.91 -24.23
CA GLU A 245 4.14 4.43 -24.92
C GLU A 245 3.04 4.16 -23.91
N TRP A 246 1.97 4.96 -23.94
CA TRP A 246 0.86 4.90 -22.99
C TRP A 246 -0.47 4.99 -23.71
N THR A 247 -1.46 4.25 -23.22
CA THR A 247 -2.85 4.29 -23.69
C THR A 247 -3.79 4.34 -22.50
N LEU A 248 -4.84 5.16 -22.60
CA LEU A 248 -5.99 5.09 -21.70
C LEU A 248 -6.72 3.77 -21.99
N LEU A 249 -6.54 2.78 -21.11
CA LEU A 249 -7.10 1.44 -21.28
C LEU A 249 -8.58 1.42 -20.88
N VAL A 250 -8.89 1.99 -19.72
CA VAL A 250 -10.25 2.08 -19.19
C VAL A 250 -10.56 3.53 -18.86
N ARG A 251 -11.78 3.94 -19.22
CA ARG A 251 -12.36 5.22 -18.80
C ARG A 251 -13.66 4.97 -18.05
N GLU A 252 -13.60 5.05 -16.73
CA GLU A 252 -14.78 5.03 -15.88
C GLU A 252 -15.25 6.45 -15.51
N MET A 253 -16.37 6.51 -14.79
CA MET A 253 -16.85 7.70 -14.08
C MET A 253 -17.08 7.38 -12.60
N LEU A 254 -16.12 6.67 -11.99
CA LEU A 254 -16.12 6.46 -10.54
C LEU A 254 -15.88 7.80 -9.85
N THR A 255 -16.45 8.01 -8.66
CA THR A 255 -16.17 9.25 -7.91
C THR A 255 -14.82 9.21 -7.18
N LEU A 256 -14.30 8.01 -6.93
CA LEU A 256 -13.04 7.75 -6.23
C LEU A 256 -12.08 6.99 -7.15
N PRO A 257 -10.76 7.24 -7.04
CA PRO A 257 -9.75 6.54 -7.83
C PRO A 257 -9.57 5.09 -7.35
N PHE A 258 -8.74 4.33 -8.06
CA PHE A 258 -8.27 3.05 -7.56
C PHE A 258 -7.24 3.25 -6.45
N GLU A 259 -7.50 2.68 -5.28
CA GLU A 259 -6.63 2.77 -4.11
C GLU A 259 -5.37 1.93 -4.30
N ASP A 260 -5.53 0.72 -4.85
CA ASP A 260 -4.43 -0.18 -5.11
C ASP A 260 -4.57 -0.91 -6.44
N ILE A 261 -3.41 -1.20 -7.04
CA ILE A 261 -3.29 -2.01 -8.26
C ILE A 261 -2.21 -3.05 -8.01
N VAL A 262 -2.52 -4.32 -8.22
CA VAL A 262 -1.53 -5.40 -8.05
C VAL A 262 -1.64 -6.43 -9.17
N TRP A 263 -0.51 -7.09 -9.44
CA TRP A 263 -0.47 -8.25 -10.31
C TRP A 263 -0.57 -9.53 -9.50
N HIS A 264 -1.59 -10.34 -9.79
CA HIS A 264 -1.76 -11.64 -9.14
C HIS A 264 -2.44 -12.65 -10.07
N ALA A 265 -1.95 -13.90 -10.05
CA ALA A 265 -2.53 -15.00 -10.82
C ALA A 265 -2.73 -14.69 -12.32
N GLY A 266 -1.78 -13.97 -12.92
CA GLY A 266 -1.83 -13.62 -14.35
C GLY A 266 -2.81 -12.49 -14.70
N LYS A 267 -3.25 -11.71 -13.71
CA LYS A 267 -4.24 -10.65 -13.87
C LYS A 267 -3.83 -9.39 -13.11
N VAL A 268 -4.29 -8.25 -13.62
CA VAL A 268 -4.27 -6.97 -12.90
C VAL A 268 -5.54 -6.86 -12.06
N TRP A 269 -5.37 -6.67 -10.76
CA TRP A 269 -6.43 -6.47 -9.79
C TRP A 269 -6.42 -5.01 -9.31
N LEU A 270 -7.61 -4.45 -9.10
CA LEU A 270 -7.80 -3.02 -8.81
C LEU A 270 -8.84 -2.87 -7.70
N THR A 271 -8.55 -2.09 -6.65
CA THR A 271 -9.50 -1.79 -5.57
C THR A 271 -9.97 -0.34 -5.59
N SER A 272 -11.20 -0.11 -5.16
CA SER A 272 -11.68 1.19 -4.71
C SER A 272 -12.78 0.97 -3.67
N ASP A 273 -13.30 2.05 -3.10
CA ASP A 273 -14.44 1.96 -2.18
C ASP A 273 -15.69 1.29 -2.77
N TYR A 274 -15.78 1.22 -4.10
CA TYR A 274 -16.86 0.59 -4.82
C TYR A 274 -16.69 -0.92 -5.04
N GLY A 275 -15.52 -1.50 -4.75
CA GLY A 275 -15.28 -2.93 -4.92
C GLY A 275 -13.88 -3.30 -5.42
N LEU A 276 -13.82 -4.46 -6.07
CA LEU A 276 -12.62 -5.08 -6.60
C LEU A 276 -12.87 -5.49 -8.05
N TRP A 277 -11.95 -5.17 -8.96
CA TRP A 277 -12.04 -5.52 -10.38
C TRP A 277 -10.80 -6.24 -10.87
N ASN A 278 -10.99 -6.99 -11.95
CA ASN A 278 -9.94 -7.45 -12.84
C ASN A 278 -9.96 -6.67 -14.14
N VAL A 279 -8.80 -6.55 -14.78
CA VAL A 279 -8.74 -6.14 -16.19
C VAL A 279 -8.80 -7.38 -17.08
N ILE A 280 -9.85 -7.51 -17.89
CA ILE A 280 -10.02 -8.60 -18.87
C ILE A 280 -10.34 -7.97 -20.22
N ASP A 281 -9.54 -8.29 -21.24
CA ASP A 281 -9.70 -7.75 -22.61
C ASP A 281 -9.80 -6.21 -22.67
N GLY A 282 -9.08 -5.53 -21.76
CA GLY A 282 -9.07 -4.07 -21.66
C GLY A 282 -10.29 -3.45 -20.99
N GLN A 283 -11.10 -4.25 -20.30
CA GLN A 283 -12.28 -3.79 -19.56
C GLN A 283 -12.19 -4.19 -18.09
N LEU A 284 -12.85 -3.41 -17.23
CA LEU A 284 -13.03 -3.79 -15.83
C LEU A 284 -14.13 -4.83 -15.71
N VAL A 285 -13.79 -5.94 -15.08
CA VAL A 285 -14.73 -7.00 -14.72
C VAL A 285 -14.73 -7.13 -13.21
N GLU A 286 -15.87 -6.86 -12.60
CA GLU A 286 -16.03 -6.95 -11.15
C GLU A 286 -15.69 -8.37 -10.66
N ALA A 287 -14.93 -8.45 -9.57
CA ALA A 287 -14.56 -9.71 -8.96
C ALA A 287 -15.75 -10.34 -8.21
N ASP A 288 -15.90 -11.65 -8.36
CA ASP A 288 -16.80 -12.44 -7.53
C ASP A 288 -16.12 -12.73 -6.19
N LEU A 289 -16.60 -12.06 -5.13
CA LEU A 289 -16.07 -12.17 -3.78
C LEU A 289 -16.97 -13.09 -2.94
N PRO A 290 -16.41 -13.75 -1.91
CA PRO A 290 -17.16 -14.70 -1.08
C PRO A 290 -18.27 -14.04 -0.25
N SER A 291 -18.24 -12.72 -0.08
CA SER A 291 -19.33 -11.93 0.48
C SER A 291 -19.33 -10.53 -0.14
N SER A 292 -20.54 -10.01 -0.44
CA SER A 292 -20.73 -8.63 -0.89
C SER A 292 -20.36 -7.59 0.16
N ASP A 293 -20.38 -7.94 1.45
CA ASP A 293 -20.10 -7.00 2.55
C ASP A 293 -18.64 -6.55 2.55
N ILE A 294 -17.74 -7.37 2.00
CA ILE A 294 -16.30 -7.09 1.92
C ILE A 294 -16.00 -6.14 0.76
N LYS A 295 -16.90 -6.03 -0.23
CA LYS A 295 -16.73 -5.13 -1.38
C LYS A 295 -16.77 -3.67 -0.98
N VAL A 296 -17.51 -3.35 0.08
CA VAL A 296 -17.71 -1.96 0.52
C VAL A 296 -16.46 -1.47 1.23
N CYS A 297 -15.85 -0.41 0.69
CA CYS A 297 -14.62 0.17 1.23
C CYS A 297 -13.44 -0.82 1.27
N ALA A 298 -13.29 -1.60 0.19
CA ALA A 298 -12.11 -2.44 -0.07
C ALA A 298 -10.97 -1.53 -0.56
N GLY A 299 -10.03 -1.20 0.32
CA GLY A 299 -8.92 -0.30 -0.02
C GLY A 299 -7.66 -1.04 -0.43
N ASN A 300 -7.29 -2.07 0.33
CA ASN A 300 -5.89 -2.47 0.39
C ASN A 300 -5.67 -3.85 -0.21
N LEU A 301 -4.68 -3.97 -1.10
CA LEU A 301 -4.24 -5.23 -1.66
C LEU A 301 -2.80 -5.50 -1.25
N SER A 302 -2.48 -6.78 -1.06
CA SER A 302 -1.10 -7.19 -0.88
C SER A 302 -0.87 -8.55 -1.51
N VAL A 303 0.22 -8.69 -2.25
CA VAL A 303 0.58 -9.93 -2.94
C VAL A 303 1.91 -10.44 -2.39
N GLY A 304 1.95 -11.73 -2.06
CA GLY A 304 3.16 -12.40 -1.59
C GLY A 304 2.97 -13.90 -1.58
N ASP A 305 4.02 -14.68 -1.84
CA ASP A 305 4.01 -16.16 -1.76
C ASP A 305 2.82 -16.83 -2.51
N GLY A 306 2.51 -16.29 -3.69
CA GLY A 306 1.45 -16.76 -4.57
C GLY A 306 0.03 -16.57 -4.04
N VAL A 307 -0.19 -15.70 -3.05
CA VAL A 307 -1.52 -15.29 -2.60
C VAL A 307 -1.69 -13.79 -2.66
N MET A 308 -2.94 -13.34 -2.77
CA MET A 308 -3.32 -11.93 -2.68
C MET A 308 -4.29 -11.74 -1.53
N LEU A 309 -3.93 -10.92 -0.56
CA LEU A 309 -4.81 -10.45 0.49
C LEU A 309 -5.56 -9.22 0.00
N MET A 310 -6.85 -9.18 0.30
CA MET A 310 -7.64 -7.98 0.20
C MET A 310 -8.23 -7.68 1.57
N ALA A 311 -8.12 -6.43 1.99
CA ALA A 311 -8.68 -5.95 3.24
C ALA A 311 -9.38 -4.60 3.05
N GLY A 312 -10.59 -4.53 3.59
CA GLY A 312 -11.41 -3.33 3.59
C GLY A 312 -11.98 -3.05 4.97
N THR A 313 -12.76 -1.97 5.07
CA THR A 313 -13.40 -1.55 6.33
C THR A 313 -14.27 -2.65 6.95
N ASN A 314 -14.88 -3.48 6.12
CA ASN A 314 -15.90 -4.45 6.54
C ASN A 314 -15.44 -5.91 6.49
N GLY A 315 -14.20 -6.20 6.13
CA GLY A 315 -13.73 -7.58 6.07
C GLY A 315 -12.42 -7.78 5.35
N ALA A 316 -11.98 -9.03 5.32
CA ALA A 316 -10.80 -9.44 4.59
C ALA A 316 -10.98 -10.84 3.99
N ALA A 317 -10.36 -11.05 2.83
CA ALA A 317 -10.32 -12.33 2.14
C ALA A 317 -8.96 -12.52 1.45
N VAL A 318 -8.56 -13.77 1.24
CA VAL A 318 -7.35 -14.12 0.48
C VAL A 318 -7.72 -14.83 -0.82
N HIS A 319 -7.09 -14.47 -1.92
CA HIS A 319 -7.14 -15.21 -3.18
C HIS A 319 -5.90 -16.10 -3.30
N ASP A 320 -6.09 -17.42 -3.33
CA ASP A 320 -4.99 -18.39 -3.31
C ASP A 320 -4.26 -18.60 -4.65
N GLY A 321 -4.69 -17.85 -5.67
CA GLY A 321 -4.30 -17.99 -7.07
C GLY A 321 -5.43 -18.53 -7.94
N THR A 322 -6.44 -19.17 -7.32
CA THR A 322 -7.58 -19.77 -8.01
C THR A 322 -8.92 -19.39 -7.42
N ALA A 323 -9.02 -19.31 -6.10
CA ALA A 323 -10.27 -19.08 -5.39
C ALA A 323 -10.07 -18.14 -4.21
N TRP A 324 -11.16 -17.47 -3.84
CA TRP A 324 -11.23 -16.64 -2.65
C TRP A 324 -11.57 -17.46 -1.41
N GLN A 325 -10.91 -17.12 -0.31
CA GLN A 325 -11.18 -17.68 1.01
C GLN A 325 -11.41 -16.53 1.99
N LEU A 326 -12.59 -16.54 2.61
CA LEU A 326 -12.99 -15.54 3.58
C LEU A 326 -12.19 -15.66 4.89
N ILE A 327 -11.63 -14.55 5.38
CA ILE A 327 -11.06 -14.45 6.73
C ILE A 327 -12.16 -13.99 7.69
N PHE A 328 -12.82 -12.88 7.38
CA PHE A 328 -14.00 -12.39 8.11
C PHE A 328 -14.75 -11.35 7.28
N HIS A 329 -16.06 -11.21 7.52
CA HIS A 329 -16.80 -9.98 7.25
C HIS A 329 -17.54 -9.55 8.52
N ARG A 330 -17.57 -8.24 8.79
CA ARG A 330 -18.13 -7.67 10.03
C ARG A 330 -19.60 -8.06 10.24
N MET A 331 -20.37 -8.14 9.17
CA MET A 331 -21.80 -8.46 9.23
C MET A 331 -22.09 -9.90 9.66
N GLN A 332 -21.10 -10.80 9.63
CA GLN A 332 -21.25 -12.18 10.12
C GLN A 332 -21.38 -12.27 11.64
N PHE A 333 -21.10 -11.17 12.36
CA PHE A 333 -21.11 -11.05 13.82
C PHE A 333 -22.09 -9.98 14.33
N ALA A 334 -22.93 -9.46 13.44
CA ALA A 334 -23.85 -8.34 13.70
C ALA A 334 -25.14 -8.78 14.41
#